data_AF-A0A3D5FMT0-F1
#
_entry.id   AF-A0A3D5FMT0-F1
#
_cell.length_a   1.000
_cell.length_b   1.000
_cell.length_c   1.000
_cell.angle_alpha   90.00
_cell.angle_beta   90.00
_cell.angle_gamma   90.00
#
_symmetry.space_group_name_H-M   'P 1'
#
loop_
_entity.id
_entity.type
_entity.pdbx_description
1 polymer ?
#
loop_
_entity_poly.entity_id
_entity_poly.type
_entity_poly.pdbx_seq_one_letter_code
_entity_poly.pdbx_strand_id
1 'polypeptide(L)'
;MAMTDEQRFFYDLRGWILLPAVLTADEIEPLKAEVYGGARQSYEGKLQELLDHPAIVGVLSEILSEDPFIHDDCYGFRCEGSFTTVRPPGWDTSERGDNGLPHVVRPPQQANAMRYQVAGGRIFSGLTRVVWELEEVKDGQGCTTFLSGSHKAHFGYGGPNKWAPNIGGSLWEQQMRDMMDGYSCPAGSAAIFTESLIHAANDWMNPDNPRCAVFNAYNSVWSQWHRTNLSHETIMSMPEKRRTLFRGTWQLGAGGNREYGEDNRAL
;
A
#
# COMPACT_ATOMS: atom_id res chain seq x y z
N MET A 1 -11.53 -12.84 -4.21
CA MET A 1 -11.00 -14.07 -4.84
C MET A 1 -9.56 -14.24 -4.41
N ALA A 2 -9.08 -15.44 -4.10
CA ALA A 2 -7.67 -15.65 -3.76
C ALA A 2 -6.73 -15.20 -4.88
N MET A 3 -5.44 -15.01 -4.58
CA MET A 3 -4.45 -14.69 -5.61
C MET A 3 -4.35 -15.85 -6.61
N THR A 4 -4.16 -15.51 -7.88
CA THR A 4 -3.77 -16.51 -8.88
C THR A 4 -2.34 -16.98 -8.60
N ASP A 5 -1.97 -18.15 -9.12
CA ASP A 5 -0.59 -18.65 -8.99
C ASP A 5 0.43 -17.69 -9.62
N GLU A 6 0.05 -17.02 -10.71
CA GLU A 6 0.85 -15.97 -11.35
C GLU A 6 1.05 -14.76 -10.43
N GLN A 7 -0.03 -14.26 -9.81
CA GLN A 7 0.05 -13.15 -8.86
C GLN A 7 0.92 -13.52 -7.66
N ARG A 8 0.77 -14.74 -7.13
CA ARG A 8 1.58 -15.23 -6.01
C ARG A 8 3.05 -15.30 -6.39
N PHE A 9 3.35 -15.86 -7.55
CA PHE A 9 4.72 -15.98 -8.07
C PHE A 9 5.36 -14.60 -8.27
N PHE A 10 4.69 -13.66 -8.94
CA PHE A 10 5.28 -12.34 -9.20
C PHE A 10 5.33 -11.46 -7.95
N TYR A 11 4.36 -11.54 -7.04
CA TYR A 11 4.45 -10.84 -5.77
C TYR A 11 5.62 -11.36 -4.95
N ASP A 12 5.82 -12.69 -4.89
CA ASP A 12 6.99 -13.23 -4.22
C ASP A 12 8.28 -12.81 -4.92
N LEU A 13 8.38 -12.96 -6.24
CA LEU A 13 9.59 -12.63 -6.99
C LEU A 13 9.99 -11.15 -6.86
N ARG A 14 9.04 -10.24 -7.05
CA ARG A 14 9.30 -8.80 -7.20
C ARG A 14 8.99 -7.98 -5.96
N GLY A 15 8.10 -8.45 -5.09
CA GLY A 15 7.57 -7.72 -3.93
C GLY A 15 6.41 -6.80 -4.28
N TRP A 16 5.93 -6.83 -5.52
CA TRP A 16 4.80 -6.05 -6.01
C TRP A 16 4.09 -6.72 -7.18
N ILE A 17 2.82 -6.35 -7.38
CA ILE A 17 2.00 -6.72 -8.55
C ILE A 17 1.13 -5.55 -8.97
N LEU A 18 0.67 -5.58 -10.22
CA LEU A 18 -0.30 -4.63 -10.77
C LEU A 18 -1.59 -5.36 -11.14
N LEU A 19 -2.73 -4.79 -10.75
CA LEU A 19 -4.06 -5.22 -11.14
C LEU A 19 -4.64 -4.17 -12.12
N PRO A 20 -4.60 -4.41 -13.43
CA PRO A 20 -5.00 -3.40 -14.42
C PRO A 20 -6.52 -3.25 -14.49
N ALA A 21 -7.00 -2.00 -14.62
CA ALA A 21 -8.40 -1.64 -14.91
C ALA A 21 -9.44 -2.40 -14.07
N VAL A 22 -9.22 -2.49 -12.75
CA VAL A 22 -10.15 -3.16 -11.83
C VAL A 22 -11.37 -2.31 -11.50
N LEU A 23 -11.31 -0.99 -11.73
CA LEU A 23 -12.44 -0.08 -11.66
C LEU A 23 -12.95 0.23 -13.07
N THR A 24 -14.27 0.35 -13.19
CA THR A 24 -14.96 0.80 -14.40
C THR A 24 -14.91 2.32 -14.53
N ALA A 25 -15.16 2.84 -15.74
CA ALA A 25 -15.23 4.29 -15.99
C ALA A 25 -16.25 5.00 -15.06
N ASP A 26 -17.41 4.38 -14.82
CA ASP A 26 -18.46 4.94 -13.96
C ASP A 26 -18.08 4.96 -12.47
N GLU A 27 -17.18 4.06 -12.05
CA GLU A 27 -16.62 4.06 -10.69
C GLU A 27 -15.49 5.10 -10.55
N ILE A 28 -14.68 5.30 -11.60
CA ILE A 28 -13.50 6.17 -11.56
C ILE A 28 -13.90 7.65 -11.41
N GLU A 29 -14.87 8.13 -12.17
CA GLU A 29 -15.19 9.57 -12.23
C GLU A 29 -15.66 10.16 -10.88
N PRO A 30 -16.55 9.51 -10.10
CA PRO A 30 -16.88 9.95 -8.75
C PRO A 30 -15.66 9.99 -7.83
N LEU A 31 -14.74 9.02 -7.93
CA LEU A 31 -13.55 8.96 -7.09
C LEU A 31 -12.58 10.09 -7.44
N LYS A 32 -12.37 10.39 -8.73
CA LYS A 32 -11.59 11.54 -9.18
C LYS A 32 -12.18 12.85 -8.66
N ALA A 33 -13.51 12.99 -8.72
CA ALA A 33 -14.19 14.19 -8.24
C ALA A 33 -13.92 14.46 -6.75
N GLU A 34 -13.88 13.42 -5.91
CA GLU A 34 -13.50 13.55 -4.49
C GLU A 34 -12.05 14.02 -4.34
N VAL A 35 -11.09 13.37 -5.04
CA VAL A 35 -9.67 13.71 -4.93
C VAL A 35 -9.39 15.14 -5.43
N TYR A 36 -9.90 15.50 -6.61
CA TYR A 36 -9.77 16.86 -7.15
C TYR A 36 -10.57 17.89 -6.34
N GLY A 37 -11.63 17.46 -5.66
CA GLY A 37 -12.39 18.25 -4.69
C GLY A 37 -11.66 18.50 -3.38
N GLY A 38 -10.49 17.88 -3.18
CA GLY A 38 -9.62 18.11 -2.02
C GLY A 38 -9.68 17.04 -0.94
N ALA A 39 -10.34 15.90 -1.18
CA ALA A 39 -10.27 14.74 -0.30
C ALA A 39 -8.83 14.29 -0.13
N ARG A 40 -8.40 14.09 1.11
CA ARG A 40 -7.00 13.83 1.47
C ARG A 40 -6.71 12.37 1.78
N GLN A 41 -7.75 11.56 1.98
CA GLN A 41 -7.62 10.17 2.37
C GLN A 41 -8.83 9.36 1.88
N SER A 42 -8.66 8.04 1.76
CA SER A 42 -9.71 7.14 1.30
C SER A 42 -10.86 6.94 2.29
N TYR A 43 -10.84 7.61 3.44
CA TYR A 43 -11.93 7.57 4.42
C TYR A 43 -13.06 8.55 4.08
N GLU A 44 -12.87 9.39 3.07
CA GLU A 44 -13.77 10.47 2.69
C GLU A 44 -14.66 10.09 1.51
N GLY A 45 -15.97 10.34 1.65
CA GLY A 45 -16.94 10.20 0.56
C GLY A 45 -16.89 8.85 -0.16
N LYS A 46 -16.94 8.92 -1.50
CA LYS A 46 -16.89 7.74 -2.38
C LYS A 46 -15.58 6.95 -2.28
N LEU A 47 -14.47 7.56 -1.83
CA LEU A 47 -13.17 6.89 -1.74
C LEU A 47 -13.16 5.71 -0.75
N GLN A 48 -14.13 5.66 0.17
CA GLN A 48 -14.28 4.53 1.10
C GLN A 48 -14.48 3.19 0.40
N GLU A 49 -15.00 3.19 -0.83
CA GLU A 49 -15.17 1.98 -1.64
C GLU A 49 -13.83 1.32 -2.01
N LEU A 50 -12.73 2.08 -2.00
CA LEU A 50 -11.37 1.59 -2.30
C LEU A 50 -10.71 0.86 -1.13
N LEU A 51 -11.20 1.05 0.10
CA LEU A 51 -10.60 0.47 1.31
C LEU A 51 -10.68 -1.05 1.33
N ASP A 52 -11.73 -1.59 0.73
CA ASP A 52 -12.06 -3.01 0.74
C ASP A 52 -12.68 -3.45 -0.59
N HIS A 53 -12.23 -2.84 -1.69
CA HIS A 53 -12.65 -3.24 -3.02
C HIS A 53 -12.38 -4.74 -3.26
N PRO A 54 -13.32 -5.51 -3.85
CA PRO A 54 -13.18 -6.97 -3.98
C PRO A 54 -11.90 -7.44 -4.68
N ALA A 55 -11.35 -6.63 -5.60
CA ALA A 55 -10.11 -6.92 -6.30
C ALA A 55 -8.89 -6.99 -5.37
N ILE A 56 -8.84 -6.19 -4.30
CA ILE A 56 -7.71 -6.15 -3.37
C ILE A 56 -7.93 -7.04 -2.14
N VAL A 57 -9.18 -7.23 -1.70
CA VAL A 57 -9.50 -8.04 -0.51
C VAL A 57 -8.93 -9.45 -0.63
N GLY A 58 -8.97 -10.02 -1.84
CA GLY A 58 -8.38 -11.29 -2.17
C GLY A 58 -6.88 -11.39 -1.88
N VAL A 59 -6.14 -10.46 -2.46
CA VAL A 59 -4.68 -10.34 -2.31
C VAL A 59 -4.31 -10.09 -0.85
N LEU A 60 -4.97 -9.11 -0.22
CA LEU A 60 -4.71 -8.74 1.17
C LEU A 60 -5.01 -9.90 2.14
N SER A 61 -6.11 -10.64 1.94
CA SER A 61 -6.43 -11.79 2.80
C SER A 61 -5.37 -12.88 2.71
N GLU A 62 -4.81 -13.13 1.52
CA GLU A 62 -3.78 -14.16 1.32
C GLU A 62 -2.44 -13.79 1.96
N ILE A 63 -2.03 -12.51 1.91
CA ILE A 63 -0.71 -12.06 2.36
C ILE A 63 -0.68 -11.43 3.76
N LEU A 64 -1.84 -11.08 4.34
CA LEU A 64 -1.96 -10.42 5.66
C LEU A 64 -2.79 -11.20 6.68
N SER A 65 -3.47 -12.27 6.28
CA SER A 65 -4.36 -13.02 7.17
C SER A 65 -4.11 -14.53 7.12
N GLU A 66 -4.90 -15.30 7.87
CA GLU A 66 -4.86 -16.76 7.92
C GLU A 66 -6.26 -17.35 7.95
N ASP A 67 -6.44 -18.57 7.43
CA ASP A 67 -7.75 -19.20 7.26
C ASP A 67 -8.67 -19.10 8.50
N PRO A 68 -8.19 -19.30 9.76
CA PRO A 68 -9.05 -19.16 10.93
C PRO A 68 -9.57 -17.74 11.22
N PHE A 69 -9.04 -16.73 10.52
CA PHE A 69 -9.27 -15.29 10.71
C PHE A 69 -9.99 -14.65 9.52
N ILE A 70 -10.24 -15.43 8.48
CA ILE A 70 -11.03 -14.99 7.33
C ILE A 70 -12.50 -15.26 7.67
N HIS A 71 -13.29 -14.18 7.72
CA HIS A 71 -14.69 -14.23 8.09
C HIS A 71 -15.54 -13.43 7.10
N ASP A 72 -16.82 -13.78 7.01
CA ASP A 72 -17.77 -13.10 6.12
C ASP A 72 -18.15 -11.71 6.65
N ASP A 73 -18.12 -11.53 7.98
CA ASP A 73 -18.57 -10.34 8.70
C ASP A 73 -17.44 -9.35 9.06
N CYS A 74 -16.18 -9.77 8.98
CA CYS A 74 -15.02 -8.91 9.29
C CYS A 74 -13.78 -9.23 8.42
N TYR A 75 -12.90 -8.25 8.26
CA TYR A 75 -11.66 -8.44 7.49
C TYR A 75 -10.56 -9.04 8.35
N GLY A 76 -9.80 -10.00 7.84
CA GLY A 76 -8.65 -10.59 8.54
C GLY A 76 -7.38 -9.71 8.56
N PHE A 77 -7.50 -8.46 8.12
CA PHE A 77 -6.44 -7.45 8.02
C PHE A 77 -7.00 -6.08 8.44
N ARG A 78 -6.10 -5.11 8.58
CA ARG A 78 -6.40 -3.73 8.99
C ARG A 78 -5.91 -2.71 7.98
N CYS A 79 -6.53 -1.53 7.95
CA CYS A 79 -6.04 -0.35 7.25
C CYS A 79 -5.49 0.65 8.29
N GLU A 80 -4.23 1.05 8.15
CA GLU A 80 -3.53 1.86 9.17
C GLU A 80 -3.13 3.24 8.67
N GLY A 81 -3.28 3.52 7.38
CA GLY A 81 -2.96 4.82 6.80
C GLY A 81 -3.54 4.96 5.41
N SER A 82 -3.96 6.19 5.10
CA SER A 82 -4.39 6.54 3.76
C SER A 82 -3.99 7.97 3.43
N PHE A 83 -3.64 8.21 2.18
CA PHE A 83 -3.48 9.57 1.65
C PHE A 83 -3.76 9.61 0.14
N THR A 84 -4.18 10.78 -0.35
CA THR A 84 -4.33 11.05 -1.78
C THR A 84 -3.18 11.90 -2.29
N THR A 85 -2.88 11.81 -3.58
CA THR A 85 -1.95 12.72 -4.25
C THR A 85 -2.49 13.14 -5.61
N VAL A 86 -2.39 14.44 -5.90
CA VAL A 86 -2.52 14.98 -7.25
C VAL A 86 -1.17 15.55 -7.65
N ARG A 87 -0.64 15.11 -8.80
CA ARG A 87 0.60 15.64 -9.37
C ARG A 87 0.29 16.22 -10.74
N PRO A 88 0.23 17.56 -10.90
CA PRO A 88 0.00 18.17 -12.21
C PRO A 88 1.17 17.86 -13.18
N PRO A 89 0.96 17.99 -14.50
CA PRO A 89 2.05 17.94 -15.47
C PRO A 89 3.23 18.84 -15.07
N GLY A 90 4.43 18.28 -15.00
CA GLY A 90 5.64 18.99 -14.58
C GLY A 90 5.86 19.08 -13.06
N TRP A 91 5.06 18.38 -12.25
CA TRP A 91 5.28 18.29 -10.80
C TRP A 91 6.62 17.62 -10.48
N ASP A 92 7.36 18.22 -9.54
CA ASP A 92 8.73 17.84 -9.20
C ASP A 92 8.81 17.27 -7.77
N THR A 93 9.63 16.23 -7.59
CA THR A 93 9.80 15.57 -6.29
C THR A 93 10.39 16.45 -5.20
N SER A 94 11.06 17.55 -5.52
CA SER A 94 11.52 18.57 -4.57
C SER A 94 10.38 19.26 -3.81
N GLU A 95 9.14 19.15 -4.28
CA GLU A 95 7.96 19.56 -3.51
C GLU A 95 7.69 18.64 -2.31
N ARG A 96 8.35 17.47 -2.25
CA ARG A 96 8.31 16.54 -1.11
C ARG A 96 9.49 16.76 -0.17
N GLY A 97 9.29 16.52 1.11
CA GLY A 97 10.38 16.58 2.11
C GLY A 97 11.47 15.51 1.94
N ASP A 98 11.23 14.45 1.17
CA ASP A 98 12.18 13.37 0.89
C ASP A 98 12.84 13.46 -0.49
N ASN A 99 12.48 14.46 -1.32
CA ASN A 99 12.94 14.63 -2.70
C ASN A 99 12.83 13.34 -3.56
N GLY A 100 11.85 12.48 -3.29
CA GLY A 100 11.68 11.21 -4.02
C GLY A 100 12.82 10.20 -3.81
N LEU A 101 13.62 10.34 -2.76
CA LEU A 101 14.71 9.42 -2.44
C LEU A 101 14.16 7.99 -2.25
N PRO A 102 14.71 6.97 -2.96
CA PRO A 102 14.27 5.61 -2.77
C PRO A 102 14.48 5.14 -1.34
N HIS A 103 13.40 4.63 -0.76
CA HIS A 103 13.31 4.35 0.66
C HIS A 103 12.63 3.01 0.92
N VAL A 104 12.78 2.56 2.16
CA VAL A 104 12.30 1.26 2.61
C VAL A 104 12.11 1.26 4.12
N VAL A 105 11.20 0.44 4.61
CA VAL A 105 11.01 0.25 6.04
C VAL A 105 12.02 -0.77 6.59
N ARG A 106 12.76 -0.36 7.62
CA ARG A 106 13.75 -1.18 8.37
C ARG A 106 14.83 -1.89 7.51
N PRO A 107 15.70 -1.14 6.81
CA PRO A 107 16.81 -1.73 6.05
C PRO A 107 18.03 -2.16 6.92
N PRO A 108 18.88 -3.06 6.39
CA PRO A 108 18.50 -4.10 5.41
C PRO A 108 17.36 -4.93 6.01
N GLN A 109 16.47 -5.52 5.22
CA GLN A 109 15.16 -6.02 5.68
C GLN A 109 15.27 -6.93 6.91
N GLN A 110 15.04 -6.34 8.09
CA GLN A 110 15.29 -7.00 9.38
C GLN A 110 14.10 -7.83 9.80
N ALA A 111 14.36 -8.96 10.46
CA ALA A 111 13.33 -9.78 11.07
C ALA A 111 12.48 -8.93 12.03
N ASN A 112 11.19 -8.84 11.75
CA ASN A 112 10.18 -8.19 12.57
C ASN A 112 8.80 -8.72 12.18
N ALA A 113 7.78 -8.42 12.99
CA ALA A 113 6.42 -8.95 12.80
C ALA A 113 5.76 -8.54 11.46
N MET A 114 6.25 -7.51 10.79
CA MET A 114 5.72 -7.00 9.53
C MET A 114 6.62 -7.28 8.32
N ARG A 115 7.75 -7.95 8.52
CA ARG A 115 8.70 -8.23 7.44
C ARG A 115 8.05 -9.16 6.40
N TYR A 116 8.36 -8.93 5.12
CA TYR A 116 8.12 -9.93 4.09
C TYR A 116 8.81 -11.27 4.40
N GLN A 117 8.07 -12.36 4.37
CA GLN A 117 8.61 -13.72 4.40
C GLN A 117 7.64 -14.72 3.78
N VAL A 118 8.18 -15.87 3.36
CA VAL A 118 7.39 -17.04 2.97
C VAL A 118 7.71 -18.17 3.93
N ALA A 119 6.68 -18.72 4.56
CA ALA A 119 6.81 -19.87 5.45
C ALA A 119 5.57 -20.76 5.32
N GLY A 120 5.76 -22.08 5.31
CA GLY A 120 4.63 -23.04 5.20
C GLY A 120 3.81 -22.88 3.91
N GLY A 121 4.42 -22.42 2.82
CA GLY A 121 3.73 -22.19 1.54
C GLY A 121 2.88 -20.91 1.50
N ARG A 122 3.04 -20.00 2.47
CA ARG A 122 2.23 -18.78 2.61
C ARG A 122 3.10 -17.54 2.68
N ILE A 123 2.62 -16.45 2.08
CA ILE A 123 3.26 -15.14 2.13
C ILE A 123 2.79 -14.41 3.38
N PHE A 124 3.72 -13.79 4.10
CA PHE A 124 3.45 -12.84 5.17
C PHE A 124 4.07 -11.51 4.76
N SER A 125 3.25 -10.49 4.51
CA SER A 125 3.70 -9.21 3.96
C SER A 125 3.08 -8.04 4.71
N GLY A 126 3.41 -7.91 6.01
CA GLY A 126 2.95 -6.78 6.82
C GLY A 126 3.38 -5.44 6.21
N LEU A 127 2.62 -4.38 6.52
CA LEU A 127 2.79 -3.05 5.92
C LEU A 127 2.80 -3.12 4.39
N THR A 128 1.71 -3.62 3.81
CA THR A 128 1.50 -3.65 2.37
C THR A 128 0.77 -2.38 1.93
N ARG A 129 1.22 -1.75 0.85
CA ARG A 129 0.53 -0.64 0.21
C ARG A 129 -0.33 -1.11 -0.94
N VAL A 130 -1.46 -0.43 -1.11
CA VAL A 130 -2.25 -0.42 -2.34
C VAL A 130 -2.26 1.01 -2.87
N VAL A 131 -1.88 1.19 -4.13
CA VAL A 131 -1.94 2.45 -4.86
C VAL A 131 -2.98 2.32 -5.95
N TRP A 132 -4.07 3.05 -5.81
CA TRP A 132 -5.09 3.19 -6.83
C TRP A 132 -4.68 4.31 -7.77
N GLU A 133 -4.49 4.00 -9.05
CA GLU A 133 -4.26 4.99 -10.10
C GLU A 133 -5.60 5.31 -10.76
N LEU A 134 -6.11 6.51 -10.50
CA LEU A 134 -7.41 6.96 -11.04
C LEU A 134 -7.25 7.57 -12.44
N GLU A 135 -6.03 7.89 -12.87
CA GLU A 135 -5.70 8.34 -14.23
C GLU A 135 -4.78 7.35 -14.93
N GLU A 136 -4.63 7.49 -16.25
CA GLU A 136 -3.62 6.72 -16.98
C GLU A 136 -2.21 7.06 -16.46
N VAL A 137 -1.41 6.02 -16.26
CA VAL A 137 -0.01 6.10 -15.89
C VAL A 137 0.82 5.41 -16.95
N LYS A 138 1.92 6.06 -17.35
CA LYS A 138 2.90 5.52 -18.29
C LYS A 138 4.22 5.34 -17.55
N ASP A 139 4.86 4.21 -17.80
CA ASP A 139 6.19 3.93 -17.29
C ASP A 139 7.19 5.02 -17.74
N GLY A 140 8.14 5.33 -16.87
CA GLY A 140 9.09 6.42 -17.06
C GLY A 140 8.49 7.84 -16.92
N GLN A 141 7.21 7.98 -16.58
CA GLN A 141 6.55 9.30 -16.49
C GLN A 141 6.05 9.69 -15.08
N GLY A 142 6.58 9.08 -14.02
CA GLY A 142 6.31 9.51 -12.64
C GLY A 142 5.43 8.59 -11.81
N CYS A 143 5.24 7.34 -12.25
CA CYS A 143 4.66 6.28 -11.44
C CYS A 143 5.47 6.04 -10.15
N THR A 144 4.92 5.25 -9.22
CA THR A 144 5.74 4.70 -8.13
C THR A 144 6.70 3.67 -8.73
N THR A 145 8.00 3.79 -8.46
CA THR A 145 8.99 2.80 -8.94
C THR A 145 9.46 1.91 -7.80
N PHE A 146 9.98 0.74 -8.16
CA PHE A 146 10.34 -0.33 -7.24
C PHE A 146 11.69 -0.94 -7.62
N LEU A 147 12.59 -1.14 -6.65
CA LEU A 147 13.73 -2.03 -6.87
C LEU A 147 13.27 -3.47 -6.62
N SER A 148 12.79 -4.14 -7.67
CA SER A 148 12.19 -5.48 -7.56
C SER A 148 13.11 -6.49 -6.87
N GLY A 149 12.54 -7.30 -5.98
CA GLY A 149 13.29 -8.33 -5.23
C GLY A 149 14.01 -7.81 -3.99
N SER A 150 14.13 -6.48 -3.81
CA SER A 150 14.83 -5.90 -2.67
C SER A 150 14.18 -6.22 -1.32
N HIS A 151 12.89 -6.59 -1.28
CA HIS A 151 12.20 -7.05 -0.08
C HIS A 151 12.78 -8.33 0.54
N LYS A 152 13.60 -9.07 -0.20
CA LYS A 152 14.35 -10.24 0.28
C LYS A 152 15.85 -9.95 0.51
N ALA A 153 16.29 -8.71 0.33
CA ALA A 153 17.70 -8.36 0.51
C ALA A 153 18.11 -8.45 1.99
N HIS A 154 19.10 -9.28 2.27
CA HIS A 154 19.64 -9.45 3.63
C HIS A 154 20.92 -8.64 3.86
N PHE A 155 21.48 -8.05 2.81
CA PHE A 155 22.70 -7.25 2.83
C PHE A 155 22.36 -5.78 2.53
N GLY A 156 23.08 -4.86 3.18
CA GLY A 156 22.85 -3.44 3.02
C GLY A 156 23.26 -2.94 1.63
N TYR A 157 22.63 -1.87 1.18
CA TYR A 157 22.85 -1.22 -0.11
C TYR A 157 24.02 -0.21 -0.11
N GLY A 158 25.05 -0.43 0.70
CA GLY A 158 26.32 0.32 0.60
C GLY A 158 26.31 1.77 1.10
N GLY A 159 25.29 2.19 1.85
CA GLY A 159 25.26 3.49 2.52
C GLY A 159 26.13 3.54 3.80
N PRO A 160 26.54 4.73 4.26
CA PRO A 160 27.40 4.89 5.44
C PRO A 160 26.70 4.49 6.75
N ASN A 161 25.37 4.45 6.76
CA ASN A 161 24.55 4.02 7.88
C ASN A 161 23.67 2.83 7.46
N LYS A 162 23.98 1.65 8.00
CA LYS A 162 23.22 0.42 7.74
C LYS A 162 21.76 0.46 8.23
N TRP A 163 21.38 1.46 9.03
CA TRP A 163 20.03 1.66 9.57
C TRP A 163 19.26 2.81 8.90
N ALA A 164 19.89 3.56 7.97
CA ALA A 164 19.21 4.66 7.29
C ALA A 164 18.03 4.11 6.49
N PRO A 165 16.80 4.64 6.56
CA PRO A 165 15.62 4.07 5.89
C PRO A 165 15.56 4.34 4.37
N ASN A 166 16.69 4.62 3.74
CA ASN A 166 16.80 5.01 2.34
C ASN A 166 18.20 4.73 1.80
N ILE A 167 18.34 4.78 0.47
CA ILE A 167 19.61 4.52 -0.22
C ILE A 167 20.60 5.68 -0.20
N GLY A 168 20.26 6.80 0.44
CA GLY A 168 21.04 8.03 0.42
C GLY A 168 22.47 7.85 0.92
N GLY A 169 23.42 8.41 0.16
CA GLY A 169 24.85 8.32 0.47
C GLY A 169 25.47 6.95 0.13
N SER A 170 24.73 6.06 -0.53
CA SER A 170 25.30 4.85 -1.11
C SER A 170 26.18 5.19 -2.32
N LEU A 171 27.32 4.50 -2.46
CA LEU A 171 28.15 4.56 -3.68
C LEU A 171 27.46 3.94 -4.90
N TRP A 172 26.35 3.23 -4.70
CA TRP A 172 25.57 2.56 -5.75
C TRP A 172 24.21 3.21 -5.99
N GLU A 173 23.97 4.41 -5.45
CA GLU A 173 22.66 5.07 -5.51
C GLU A 173 22.14 5.18 -6.95
N GLN A 174 22.99 5.63 -7.89
CA GLN A 174 22.59 5.77 -9.29
C GLN A 174 22.27 4.41 -9.93
N GLN A 175 23.11 3.39 -9.71
CA GLN A 175 22.88 2.06 -10.26
C GLN A 175 21.58 1.45 -9.72
N MET A 176 21.25 1.69 -8.45
CA MET A 176 19.98 1.25 -7.89
C MET A 176 18.80 1.99 -8.51
N ARG A 177 18.90 3.30 -8.74
CA ARG A 177 17.87 4.09 -9.45
C ARG A 177 17.65 3.58 -10.87
N ASP A 178 18.73 3.30 -11.60
CA ASP A 178 18.67 2.79 -12.98
C ASP A 178 18.02 1.40 -13.07
N MET A 179 18.03 0.63 -11.98
CA MET A 179 17.41 -0.70 -11.89
C MET A 179 15.97 -0.67 -11.33
N MET A 180 15.43 0.49 -10.99
CA MET A 180 14.06 0.55 -10.46
C MET A 180 13.05 0.34 -11.60
N ASP A 181 12.15 -0.62 -11.41
CA ASP A 181 11.04 -0.90 -12.31
C ASP A 181 9.90 0.08 -12.06
N GLY A 182 9.34 0.66 -13.13
CA GLY A 182 8.05 1.34 -13.10
C GLY A 182 6.94 0.47 -13.71
N TYR A 183 5.78 1.08 -13.92
CA TYR A 183 4.64 0.43 -14.56
C TYR A 183 3.83 1.42 -15.40
N SER A 184 3.20 0.87 -16.45
CA SER A 184 2.14 1.53 -17.21
C SER A 184 0.81 0.87 -16.89
N CYS A 185 -0.24 1.66 -16.69
CA CYS A 185 -1.57 1.13 -16.45
C CYS A 185 -2.67 2.13 -16.87
N PRO A 186 -3.83 1.63 -17.32
CA PRO A 186 -5.00 2.47 -17.52
C PRO A 186 -5.54 2.99 -16.18
N ALA A 187 -6.37 4.03 -16.25
CA ALA A 187 -7.17 4.49 -15.12
C ALA A 187 -7.98 3.35 -14.48
N GLY A 188 -8.10 3.37 -13.15
CA GLY A 188 -8.80 2.34 -12.39
C GLY A 188 -7.95 1.13 -12.04
N SER A 189 -6.62 1.20 -12.21
CA SER A 189 -5.70 0.13 -11.85
C SER A 189 -5.24 0.22 -10.39
N ALA A 190 -4.78 -0.90 -9.82
CA ALA A 190 -4.23 -0.95 -8.48
C ALA A 190 -2.84 -1.61 -8.45
N ALA A 191 -1.82 -0.89 -7.99
CA ALA A 191 -0.51 -1.45 -7.69
C ALA A 191 -0.44 -1.87 -6.21
N ILE A 192 0.01 -3.08 -5.93
CA ILE A 192 0.09 -3.63 -4.57
C ILE A 192 1.54 -4.01 -4.29
N PHE A 193 2.14 -3.49 -3.22
CA PHE A 193 3.56 -3.75 -2.90
C PHE A 193 3.84 -3.81 -1.40
N THR A 194 4.87 -4.55 -1.01
CA THR A 194 5.34 -4.59 0.39
C THR A 194 6.21 -3.37 0.70
N GLU A 195 6.05 -2.73 1.86
CA GLU A 195 6.95 -1.64 2.28
C GLU A 195 8.34 -2.12 2.71
N SER A 196 8.54 -3.44 2.73
CA SER A 196 9.88 -4.04 2.75
C SER A 196 10.61 -3.86 1.41
N LEU A 197 9.96 -3.40 0.35
CA LEU A 197 10.55 -3.14 -0.96
C LEU A 197 11.13 -1.72 -1.01
N ILE A 198 12.32 -1.55 -1.57
CA ILE A 198 12.84 -0.21 -1.89
C ILE A 198 11.96 0.38 -2.99
N HIS A 199 11.39 1.55 -2.72
CA HIS A 199 10.45 2.20 -3.61
C HIS A 199 10.62 3.72 -3.59
N ALA A 200 10.12 4.40 -4.61
CA ALA A 200 10.29 5.84 -4.76
C ALA A 200 9.07 6.52 -5.40
N ALA A 201 8.90 7.79 -5.06
CA ALA A 201 8.14 8.73 -5.87
C ALA A 201 9.07 9.35 -6.91
N ASN A 202 8.56 9.58 -8.11
CA ASN A 202 9.30 10.19 -9.21
C ASN A 202 8.59 11.46 -9.70
N ASP A 203 9.31 12.30 -10.43
CA ASP A 203 8.79 13.50 -11.08
C ASP A 203 7.68 13.11 -12.06
N TRP A 204 6.62 13.91 -12.11
CA TRP A 204 5.50 13.64 -12.99
C TRP A 204 5.71 14.29 -14.36
N MET A 205 6.13 13.46 -15.31
CA MET A 205 6.57 13.90 -16.64
C MET A 205 5.51 13.73 -17.72
N ASN A 206 4.34 13.17 -17.39
CA ASN A 206 3.26 13.01 -18.36
C ASN A 206 2.63 14.38 -18.67
N PRO A 207 2.68 14.86 -19.93
CA PRO A 207 2.10 16.16 -20.30
C PRO A 207 0.58 16.11 -20.49
N ASP A 208 0.01 14.91 -20.68
CA ASP A 208 -1.37 14.74 -21.14
C ASP A 208 -2.38 14.80 -19.98
N ASN A 209 -2.00 14.36 -18.79
CA ASN A 209 -2.87 14.32 -17.61
C ASN A 209 -2.08 14.49 -16.30
N PRO A 210 -2.70 14.99 -15.23
CA PRO A 210 -2.16 14.88 -13.89
C PRO A 210 -2.16 13.41 -13.41
N ARG A 211 -1.29 13.07 -12.45
CA ARG A 211 -1.46 11.84 -11.65
C ARG A 211 -2.54 12.09 -10.62
N CYS A 212 -3.49 11.18 -10.50
CA CYS A 212 -4.50 11.16 -9.44
C CYS A 212 -4.44 9.80 -8.77
N ALA A 213 -3.94 9.74 -7.54
CA ALA A 213 -3.68 8.46 -6.87
C ALA A 213 -4.15 8.45 -5.42
N VAL A 214 -4.62 7.28 -4.97
CA VAL A 214 -5.03 7.02 -3.59
C VAL A 214 -4.18 5.89 -3.02
N PHE A 215 -3.50 6.16 -1.90
CA PHE A 215 -2.60 5.23 -1.25
C PHE A 215 -3.22 4.73 0.04
N ASN A 216 -3.28 3.41 0.23
CA ASN A 216 -3.73 2.78 1.47
C ASN A 216 -2.62 1.86 2.01
N ALA A 217 -2.40 1.85 3.32
CA ALA A 217 -1.54 0.89 4.01
C ALA A 217 -2.36 -0.13 4.79
N TYR A 218 -1.99 -1.38 4.62
CA TYR A 218 -2.61 -2.50 5.30
C TYR A 218 -1.62 -3.31 6.10
N ASN A 219 -2.12 -3.89 7.19
CA ASN A 219 -1.35 -4.73 8.08
C ASN A 219 -2.17 -5.94 8.52
N SER A 220 -1.50 -6.98 9.02
CA SER A 220 -2.21 -8.07 9.70
C SER A 220 -2.87 -7.55 10.98
N VAL A 221 -3.83 -8.30 11.51
CA VAL A 221 -4.45 -8.00 12.83
C VAL A 221 -3.45 -8.10 14.01
N TRP A 222 -2.25 -8.62 13.77
CA TRP A 222 -1.24 -8.88 14.79
C TRP A 222 -0.23 -7.76 15.01
N SER A 223 -0.19 -6.78 14.12
CA SER A 223 0.87 -5.78 14.09
C SER A 223 0.36 -4.43 13.64
N GLN A 224 0.98 -3.37 14.16
CA GLN A 224 0.67 -2.00 13.80
C GLN A 224 1.94 -1.17 13.67
N TRP A 225 1.97 -0.31 12.65
CA TRP A 225 3.07 0.63 12.41
C TRP A 225 2.64 2.08 12.55
N HIS A 226 1.51 2.42 11.93
CA HIS A 226 0.96 3.77 11.96
C HIS A 226 -0.18 3.84 12.98
N ARG A 227 -0.31 4.99 13.64
CA ARG A 227 -1.51 5.31 14.43
C ARG A 227 -2.59 5.77 13.45
N THR A 228 -3.78 5.19 13.56
CA THR A 228 -4.89 5.62 12.69
C THR A 228 -5.37 6.98 13.16
N ASN A 229 -5.23 8.01 12.33
CA ASN A 229 -5.73 9.35 12.62
C ASN A 229 -7.13 9.54 12.01
N LEU A 230 -8.11 8.80 12.54
CA LEU A 230 -9.49 8.82 12.10
C LEU A 230 -10.44 8.92 13.31
N SER A 231 -11.45 9.77 13.24
CA SER A 231 -12.42 9.90 14.33
C SER A 231 -13.30 8.67 14.44
N HIS A 232 -13.77 8.38 15.66
CA HIS A 232 -14.73 7.31 15.92
C HIS A 232 -16.00 7.47 15.06
N GLU A 233 -16.52 8.70 14.98
CA GLU A 233 -17.70 9.06 14.20
C GLU A 233 -17.53 8.73 12.70
N THR A 234 -16.37 9.03 12.11
CA THR A 234 -16.10 8.71 10.72
C THR A 234 -16.08 7.20 10.50
N ILE A 235 -15.46 6.42 11.40
CA ILE A 235 -15.44 4.96 11.32
C ILE A 235 -16.88 4.41 11.43
N MET A 236 -17.66 4.92 12.38
CA MET A 236 -19.04 4.47 12.59
C MET A 236 -19.98 4.82 11.43
N SER A 237 -19.64 5.80 10.60
CA SER A 237 -20.40 6.10 9.37
C SER A 237 -20.20 5.06 8.26
N MET A 238 -19.14 4.25 8.32
CA MET A 238 -18.86 3.20 7.33
C MET A 238 -19.75 1.96 7.55
N PRO A 239 -19.92 1.08 6.54
CA PRO A 239 -20.57 -0.23 6.71
C PRO A 239 -19.87 -1.08 7.76
N GLU A 240 -20.63 -1.90 8.50
CA GLU A 240 -20.14 -2.68 9.66
C GLU A 240 -18.85 -3.43 9.38
N LYS A 241 -18.81 -4.20 8.29
CA LYS A 241 -17.62 -4.96 7.88
C LYS A 241 -16.39 -4.07 7.66
N ARG A 242 -16.55 -2.88 7.09
CA ARG A 242 -15.45 -1.94 6.82
C ARG A 242 -14.91 -1.31 8.09
N ARG A 243 -15.75 -1.08 9.10
CA ARG A 243 -15.30 -0.57 10.42
C ARG A 243 -14.21 -1.45 11.01
N THR A 244 -14.29 -2.76 10.75
CA THR A 244 -13.33 -3.75 11.26
C THR A 244 -11.90 -3.50 10.76
N LEU A 245 -11.69 -2.76 9.66
CA LEU A 245 -10.35 -2.36 9.21
C LEU A 245 -9.59 -1.52 10.23
N PHE A 246 -10.30 -0.86 11.16
CA PHE A 246 -9.73 0.14 12.08
C PHE A 246 -9.67 -0.32 13.54
N ARG A 247 -9.89 -1.62 13.79
CA ARG A 247 -9.85 -2.21 15.14
C ARG A 247 -8.43 -2.38 15.68
N GLY A 248 -8.26 -2.59 16.99
CA GLY A 248 -6.97 -2.71 17.69
C GLY A 248 -6.12 -3.95 17.31
N THR A 249 -4.87 -4.03 17.80
CA THR A 249 -3.95 -5.17 17.55
C THR A 249 -4.03 -6.18 18.70
N TRP A 250 -5.00 -7.06 18.69
CA TRP A 250 -5.12 -8.10 19.72
C TRP A 250 -6.02 -9.24 19.29
N GLN A 251 -5.94 -10.39 19.95
CA GLN A 251 -6.87 -11.50 19.72
C GLN A 251 -7.16 -12.45 20.91
N LEU A 252 -6.78 -12.15 22.17
CA LEU A 252 -7.23 -13.02 23.28
C LEU A 252 -8.56 -12.54 23.91
N GLY A 253 -9.51 -13.45 24.00
CA GLY A 253 -10.77 -13.26 24.75
C GLY A 253 -11.96 -13.95 24.08
N ALA A 254 -13.07 -14.07 24.82
CA ALA A 254 -14.33 -14.56 24.28
C ALA A 254 -14.91 -13.49 23.33
N GLY A 255 -15.10 -13.85 22.05
CA GLY A 255 -15.64 -12.97 20.99
C GLY A 255 -14.66 -12.69 19.84
N GLY A 256 -13.35 -12.74 20.11
CA GLY A 256 -12.31 -12.42 19.12
C GLY A 256 -12.30 -10.93 18.73
N ASN A 257 -11.18 -10.47 18.15
CA ASN A 257 -11.09 -9.11 17.61
C ASN A 257 -11.76 -9.05 16.24
N ARG A 258 -13.09 -9.08 16.23
CA ARG A 258 -13.95 -9.12 15.04
C ARG A 258 -14.73 -7.84 14.79
N GLU A 259 -14.95 -7.06 15.84
CA GLU A 259 -15.71 -5.81 15.79
C GLU A 259 -14.81 -4.62 16.09
N TYR A 260 -15.15 -3.47 15.52
CA TYR A 260 -14.58 -2.19 15.91
C TYR A 260 -15.31 -1.62 17.13
N GLY A 261 -14.56 -1.11 18.10
CA GLY A 261 -15.06 -0.34 19.24
C GLY A 261 -14.15 0.84 19.51
N GLU A 262 -14.64 1.88 20.19
CA GLU A 262 -13.80 3.05 20.54
C GLU A 262 -12.63 2.67 21.45
N ASP A 263 -12.86 1.71 22.35
CA ASP A 263 -11.88 1.06 23.23
C ASP A 263 -11.01 0.02 22.51
N ASN A 264 -11.47 -0.47 21.36
CA ASN A 264 -10.77 -1.40 20.47
C ASN A 264 -10.37 -0.74 19.15
N ARG A 265 -9.80 0.47 19.18
CA ARG A 265 -9.32 1.18 17.98
C ARG A 265 -7.81 1.09 17.83
N ALA A 266 -7.35 1.19 16.58
CA ALA A 266 -5.95 1.32 16.22
C ALA A 266 -5.35 2.67 16.71
N LEU A 267 -4.93 2.73 17.98
CA LEU A 267 -4.33 3.89 18.65
C LEU A 267 -2.85 4.10 18.37
#